data_AF-A0A402DRC1-F1
#
_entry.id   AF-A0A402DRC1-F1
#
_cell.length_a   1.000
_cell.length_b   1.000
_cell.length_c   1.000
_cell.angle_alpha   90.00
_cell.angle_beta   90.00
_cell.angle_gamma   90.00
#
_symmetry.space_group_name_H-M   'P 1'
#
loop_
_entity.id
_entity.type
_entity.pdbx_description
1 polymer ?
#
loop_
_entity_poly.entity_id
_entity_poly.type
_entity_poly.pdbx_seq_one_letter_code
_entity_poly.pdbx_strand_id
1 'polypeptide(L)'
;MVVDVRVLAGALDAVRRRALRLAAVQAGCPAGSLHRVHVLALDALVVDWHGQGPVDLPGGVAARRACGRLFLGPAGPEHDGRQER
;
A
#
# COMPACT_ATOMS: atom_id res chain seq x y z
N MET A 1 2.41 -8.21 6.01
CA MET A 1 2.46 -8.85 4.68
C MET A 1 3.52 -8.19 3.81
N VAL A 2 4.22 -8.93 2.97
CA VAL A 2 5.24 -8.41 2.03
C VAL A 2 4.99 -8.96 0.64
N VAL A 3 5.09 -8.13 -0.40
CA VAL A 3 4.84 -8.49 -1.81
C VAL A 3 5.94 -7.93 -2.72
N ASP A 4 6.37 -8.66 -3.75
CA ASP A 4 7.34 -8.17 -4.73
C ASP A 4 6.69 -7.17 -5.70
N VAL A 5 7.27 -5.98 -5.84
CA VAL A 5 6.70 -4.91 -6.68
C VAL A 5 6.83 -5.18 -8.17
N ARG A 6 7.86 -5.93 -8.60
CA ARG A 6 8.06 -6.25 -10.02
C ARG A 6 7.02 -7.23 -10.50
N VAL A 7 6.68 -8.22 -9.67
CA VAL A 7 5.59 -9.17 -9.95
C VAL A 7 4.26 -8.43 -10.09
N LEU A 8 3.97 -7.49 -9.19
CA LEU A 8 2.78 -6.66 -9.27
C LEU A 8 2.79 -5.76 -10.52
N ALA A 9 3.90 -5.06 -10.78
CA ALA A 9 4.05 -4.16 -11.92
C ALA A 9 3.89 -4.87 -13.27
N GLY A 10 4.28 -6.15 -13.37
CA GLY A 10 4.09 -6.96 -14.57
C GLY A 10 2.65 -7.44 -14.81
N ALA A 11 1.74 -7.30 -13.85
CA ALA A 11 0.35 -7.67 -14.01
C ALA A 11 -0.50 -6.57 -14.67
N LEU A 12 -1.64 -6.94 -15.27
CA LEU A 12 -2.63 -5.97 -15.76
C LEU A 12 -3.18 -5.11 -14.61
N ASP A 13 -3.50 -3.85 -14.89
CA ASP A 13 -3.99 -2.87 -13.91
C ASP A 13 -5.12 -3.39 -13.02
N ALA A 14 -6.12 -4.04 -13.61
CA ALA A 14 -7.25 -4.59 -12.88
C ALA A 14 -6.82 -5.69 -11.89
N VAL A 15 -5.91 -6.57 -12.32
CA VAL A 15 -5.37 -7.66 -11.50
C VAL A 15 -4.49 -7.11 -10.40
N ARG A 16 -3.59 -6.17 -10.70
CA ARG A 16 -2.72 -5.51 -9.73
C ARG A 16 -3.53 -4.82 -8.64
N ARG A 17 -4.52 -4.01 -9.01
CA ARG A 17 -5.41 -3.32 -8.05
C ARG A 17 -6.22 -4.30 -7.20
N ARG A 18 -6.70 -5.40 -7.78
CA ARG A 18 -7.39 -6.46 -7.03
C ARG A 18 -6.47 -7.13 -6.01
N ALA A 19 -5.24 -7.46 -6.42
CA ALA A 19 -4.23 -8.05 -5.55
C ALA A 19 -3.83 -7.10 -4.41
N LEU A 20 -3.60 -5.82 -4.71
CA LEU A 20 -3.30 -4.78 -3.71
C LEU A 20 -4.43 -4.63 -2.69
N ARG A 21 -5.69 -4.61 -3.14
CA ARG A 21 -6.85 -4.56 -2.24
C ARG A 21 -6.89 -5.79 -1.31
N LEU A 22 -6.67 -6.98 -1.85
CA LEU A 22 -6.63 -8.21 -1.04
C LEU A 22 -5.47 -8.19 -0.04
N ALA A 23 -4.28 -7.75 -0.47
CA ALA A 23 -3.12 -7.64 0.38
C ALA A 23 -3.34 -6.68 1.56
N ALA A 24 -3.97 -5.53 1.32
CA ALA A 24 -4.32 -4.58 2.36
C ALA A 24 -5.29 -5.17 3.39
N VAL A 25 -6.33 -5.88 2.93
CA VAL A 25 -7.28 -6.57 3.83
C VAL A 25 -6.59 -7.66 4.64
N GLN A 26 -5.72 -8.47 4.02
CA GLN A 26 -4.93 -9.49 4.72
C GLN A 26 -3.92 -8.89 5.70
N ALA A 27 -3.48 -7.65 5.47
CA ALA A 27 -2.62 -6.92 6.39
C ALA A 27 -3.37 -6.30 7.59
N GLY A 28 -4.70 -6.42 7.64
CA GLY A 28 -5.53 -5.93 8.76
C GLY A 28 -6.42 -4.73 8.42
N CYS A 29 -6.39 -4.22 7.19
CA CYS A 29 -7.24 -3.10 6.81
C CYS A 29 -8.72 -3.54 6.76
N PRO A 30 -9.65 -2.83 7.42
CA PRO A 30 -11.07 -3.15 7.36
C PRO A 30 -11.59 -2.95 5.94
N ALA A 31 -12.13 -4.02 5.35
CA ALA A 31 -12.59 -4.02 3.96
C ALA A 31 -13.70 -2.99 3.67
N GLY A 32 -14.47 -2.61 4.70
CA GLY A 32 -15.53 -1.60 4.61
C GLY A 32 -15.01 -0.16 4.52
N SER A 33 -13.79 0.12 4.99
CA SER A 33 -13.16 1.43 4.92
C SER A 33 -12.11 1.52 3.80
N LEU A 34 -11.75 0.39 3.18
CA LEU A 34 -10.79 0.35 2.08
C LEU A 34 -11.44 0.77 0.75
N HIS A 35 -11.40 2.07 0.49
CA HIS A 35 -11.86 2.72 -0.73
C HIS A 35 -10.85 2.70 -1.90
N ARG A 36 -11.35 3.06 -3.09
CA ARG A 36 -10.56 3.15 -4.33
C ARG A 36 -9.33 4.06 -4.19
N VAL A 37 -9.45 5.17 -3.46
CA VAL A 37 -8.34 6.11 -3.24
C VAL A 37 -7.12 5.43 -2.60
N HIS A 38 -7.34 4.58 -1.60
CA HIS A 38 -6.26 3.84 -0.95
C HIS A 38 -5.63 2.81 -1.89
N VAL A 39 -6.44 2.11 -2.69
CA VAL A 39 -5.93 1.15 -3.68
C VAL A 39 -5.10 1.86 -4.74
N LEU A 40 -5.47 3.06 -5.17
CA LEU A 40 -4.69 3.85 -6.12
C LEU A 40 -3.40 4.38 -5.50
N ALA A 41 -3.42 4.79 -4.23
CA ALA A 41 -2.20 5.18 -3.53
C ALA A 41 -1.21 4.00 -3.39
N LEU A 42 -1.73 2.78 -3.14
CA LEU A 42 -0.92 1.55 -3.20
C LEU A 42 -0.38 1.25 -4.59
N ASP A 43 -1.21 1.45 -5.63
CA ASP A 43 -0.84 1.24 -7.04
C ASP A 43 0.32 2.17 -7.42
N ALA A 44 0.27 3.43 -6.99
CA ALA A 44 1.32 4.42 -7.22
C ALA A 44 2.67 3.99 -6.61
N LEU A 45 2.68 3.42 -5.40
CA LEU A 45 3.90 2.86 -4.80
C LEU A 45 4.54 1.76 -5.68
N VAL A 46 3.73 1.06 -6.49
CA VAL A 46 4.20 -0.02 -7.38
C VAL A 46 4.68 0.53 -8.72
N VAL A 47 3.84 1.28 -9.43
CA VAL A 47 4.09 1.66 -10.84
C VAL A 47 4.62 3.07 -11.03
N ASP A 48 4.42 3.97 -10.08
CA ASP A 48 4.74 5.39 -10.19
C ASP A 48 5.71 5.84 -9.10
N TRP A 49 6.67 5.00 -8.71
CA TRP A 49 7.56 5.28 -7.60
C TRP A 49 8.68 6.26 -7.95
N HIS A 50 8.71 7.38 -7.23
CA HIS A 50 9.76 8.41 -7.35
C HIS A 50 10.42 8.78 -6.01
N GLY A 51 10.34 7.90 -5.01
CA GLY A 51 10.81 8.17 -3.64
C GLY A 51 9.70 8.55 -2.65
N GLN A 52 8.49 8.02 -2.83
CA GLN A 52 7.36 8.33 -1.95
C GLN A 52 7.56 7.86 -0.51
N GLY A 53 6.91 8.58 0.41
CA GLY A 53 6.74 8.12 1.78
C GLY A 53 5.74 6.97 1.91
N PRO A 54 5.57 6.43 3.11
CA PRO A 54 4.55 5.43 3.40
C PRO A 54 3.13 5.99 3.18
N VAL A 55 2.23 5.11 2.74
CA VAL A 55 0.81 5.39 2.52
C VAL A 55 0.01 4.83 3.69
N ASP A 56 -0.72 5.70 4.37
CA ASP A 56 -1.62 5.29 5.43
C ASP A 56 -2.92 4.70 4.85
N LEU A 57 -3.30 3.56 5.41
CA LEU A 57 -4.52 2.83 5.12
C LEU A 57 -5.41 2.82 6.36
N PRO A 58 -6.73 2.69 6.16
CA PRO A 58 -7.68 2.56 7.26
C PRO A 58 -7.33 1.39 8.20
N GLY A 59 -7.75 1.52 9.46
CA GLY A 59 -7.51 0.48 10.47
C GLY A 59 -6.09 0.45 11.02
N GLY A 60 -5.35 1.56 10.92
CA GLY A 60 -3.99 1.65 11.44
C GLY A 60 -3.00 0.76 10.68
N VAL A 61 -3.20 0.59 9.37
CA VAL A 61 -2.28 -0.14 8.49
C VAL A 61 -1.53 0.88 7.65
N ALA A 62 -0.22 0.72 7.47
CA ALA A 62 0.56 1.51 6.53
C ALA A 62 1.16 0.59 5.46
N ALA A 63 1.36 1.16 4.28
CA ALA A 63 2.08 0.53 3.19
C ALA A 63 3.32 1.35 2.82
N ARG A 64 4.46 0.68 2.65
CA ARG A 64 5.70 1.33 2.20
C ARG A 64 6.42 0.46 1.20
N ARG A 65 7.10 1.09 0.26
CA ARG A 65 8.02 0.40 -0.65
C ARG A 65 9.45 0.56 -0.16
N ALA A 66 10.19 -0.55 -0.09
CA ALA A 66 11.63 -0.53 0.16
C ALA A 66 12.31 -1.70 -0.55
N CYS A 67 13.49 -1.47 -1.14
CA CYS A 67 14.31 -2.52 -1.78
C CYS A 67 13.52 -3.40 -2.78
N GLY A 68 12.59 -2.83 -3.55
CA GLY A 68 11.77 -3.57 -4.52
C GLY A 68 10.65 -4.42 -3.90
N ARG A 69 10.32 -4.21 -2.63
CA ARG A 69 9.23 -4.89 -1.92
C ARG A 69 8.23 -3.90 -1.39
N LEU A 70 6.95 -4.26 -1.47
CA LEU A 70 5.85 -3.55 -0.84
C LEU A 70 5.56 -4.23 0.50
N PHE A 71 5.73 -3.47 1.57
CA PHE A 71 5.42 -3.88 2.94
C PHE A 71 4.06 -3.32 3.31
N LEU A 72 3.18 -4.16 3.82
CA LEU A 72 1.90 -3.76 4.41
C LEU A 72 1.81 -4.32 5.82
N GLY A 73 1.46 -3.49 6.79
CA GLY A 73 1.35 -3.91 8.17
C GLY A 73 0.87 -2.78 9.06
N PRO A 74 0.78 -2.98 10.38
CA PRO A 74 0.39 -1.92 11.29
C PRO A 74 1.28 -0.69 11.09
N ALA A 75 0.65 0.47 10.97
CA ALA A 75 1.33 1.75 11.06
C ALA A 75 1.95 1.79 12.46
N GLY A 76 3.28 1.79 12.54
CA GLY A 76 3.95 1.94 13.82
C GLY A 76 3.48 3.24 14.51
N PRO A 77 3.70 3.41 15.83
CA PRO A 77 3.28 4.59 16.60
C PRO A 77 3.87 5.93 16.11
N GLU A 78 4.68 5.90 15.05
CA GLU A 78 5.47 6.99 14.49
C GLU A 78 4.80 7.65 13.28
N HIS A 79 3.73 7.07 12.73
CA HIS A 79 3.09 7.53 11.48
C HIS A 79 1.94 8.54 11.66
N ASP A 80 1.53 8.83 12.89
CA ASP A 80 0.38 9.71 13.18
C ASP A 80 0.68 11.23 13.02
N GLY A 81 1.93 11.66 12.76
CA GLY A 81 2.30 13.05 13.02
C GLY A 81 3.26 13.79 12.09
N ARG A 82 3.65 13.29 10.90
CA ARG A 82 4.59 14.06 10.06
C ARG A 82 4.47 13.80 8.56
N GLN A 83 3.47 14.41 7.92
CA GLN A 83 3.50 14.70 6.48
C GLN A 83 2.91 16.11 6.21
N GLU A 84 3.62 17.14 6.69
CA GLU A 84 3.56 18.51 6.15
C GLU A 84 4.98 18.93 5.78
N ARG A 85 5.28 18.96 4.48
CA ARG A 85 6.14 19.94 3.81
C ARG A 85 5.93 19.86 2.30
#